data_AF-A0A7J3DS82-F1
#
_entry.id   AF-A0A7J3DS82-F1
#
_cell.length_a   1.000
_cell.length_b   1.000
_cell.length_c   1.000
_cell.angle_alpha   90.00
_cell.angle_beta   90.00
_cell.angle_gamma   90.00
#
_symmetry.space_group_name_H-M   'P 1'
#
loop_
_entity.id
_entity.type
_entity.pdbx_description
1 polymer ?
#
loop_
_entity_poly.entity_id
_entity_poly.type
_entity_poly.pdbx_seq_one_letter_code
_entity_poly.pdbx_strand_id
1 'polypeptide(L)' 'MARLVVHTAKRPYRHTTPKGEDVWICMCGFSNKYPICDGKHRVFVAEPDEKILAYDQEANKIEIQIPEEIANKLRKV' A
#
# COMPACT_ATOMS: atom_id res chain seq x y z
N MET A 1 13.98 2.31 -13.82
CA MET A 1 12.72 3.02 -14.18
C MET A 1 11.76 2.89 -13.01
N ALA A 2 11.25 4.01 -12.49
CA ALA A 2 10.24 4.04 -11.42
C ALA A 2 8.83 3.95 -12.01
N ARG A 3 7.87 3.42 -11.23
CA ARG A 3 6.46 3.33 -11.60
C ARG A 3 5.61 3.87 -10.46
N LEU A 4 4.54 4.60 -10.78
CA LEU A 4 3.50 4.98 -9.82
C LEU A 4 2.37 3.96 -9.91
N VAL A 5 2.04 3.31 -8.80
CA VAL A 5 1.00 2.29 -8.70
C VAL A 5 0.17 2.57 -7.45
N VAL A 6 -1.15 2.49 -7.57
CA VAL A 6 -2.08 2.75 -6.47
C VAL A 6 -2.42 1.43 -5.79
N HIS A 7 -1.95 1.26 -4.55
CA HIS A 7 -2.37 0.14 -3.70
C HIS A 7 -3.79 0.37 -3.18
N THR A 8 -4.68 -0.58 -3.46
CA THR A 8 -6.09 -0.53 -3.02
C THR A 8 -6.35 -1.37 -1.79
N ALA A 9 -5.57 -2.43 -1.58
CA ALA A 9 -5.69 -3.30 -0.42
C ALA A 9 -5.03 -2.68 0.83
N LYS A 10 -5.83 -2.46 1.88
CA LYS A 10 -5.33 -1.90 3.17
C LYS A 10 -4.90 -2.96 4.18
N ARG A 11 -5.00 -4.25 3.87
CA ARG A 11 -4.74 -5.36 4.81
C ARG A 11 -3.89 -6.44 4.17
N PRO A 12 -3.11 -7.20 4.96
CA PRO A 12 -2.28 -8.27 4.40
C PRO A 12 -3.12 -9.43 3.89
N TYR A 13 -2.58 -10.12 2.88
CA TYR A 13 -3.14 -11.36 2.38
C TYR A 13 -2.56 -12.55 3.16
N ARG A 14 -3.42 -13.42 3.70
CA ARG A 14 -2.99 -14.66 4.35
C ARG A 14 -2.78 -15.73 3.30
N HIS A 15 -1.55 -16.23 3.20
CA HIS A 15 -1.18 -17.36 2.37
C HIS A 15 -0.76 -18.54 3.25
N THR A 16 -1.42 -19.67 3.12
CA THR A 16 -1.02 -20.91 3.79
C THR A 16 -0.12 -21.72 2.86
N THR A 17 1.10 -22.03 3.30
CA THR A 17 2.09 -22.76 2.50
C THR A 17 1.72 -24.24 2.38
N PRO A 18 2.31 -24.99 1.43
CA PRO A 18 2.13 -26.44 1.35
C PRO A 18 2.56 -27.20 2.62
N LYS A 19 3.37 -26.58 3.49
CA LYS A 19 3.79 -27.13 4.78
C LYS A 19 2.81 -26.82 5.92
N GLY A 20 1.73 -26.09 5.64
CA GLY A 20 0.72 -25.71 6.63
C GLY A 20 1.06 -24.46 7.45
N GLU A 21 2.07 -23.70 7.05
CA GLU A 21 2.47 -22.46 7.74
C GLU A 21 1.73 -21.26 7.17
N ASP A 22 1.33 -20.31 8.02
CA ASP A 22 0.72 -19.06 7.58
C ASP A 22 1.77 -17.97 7.33
N VAL A 23 1.78 -17.45 6.11
CA VAL A 23 2.57 -16.29 5.70
C VAL A 23 1.63 -15.13 5.40
N TRP A 24 1.92 -13.97 5.99
CA TRP A 24 1.15 -12.75 5.77
C TRP A 24 1.87 -11.86 4.77
N ILE A 25 1.30 -11.73 3.57
CA ILE A 25 1.85 -10.92 2.48
C ILE A 25 1.33 -9.49 2.60
N CYS A 26 2.24 -8.52 2.61
CA CYS A 26 1.91 -7.10 2.64
C CYS A 26 1.24 -6.69 1.32
N MET A 27 0.01 -6.19 1.41
CA MET A 27 -0.70 -5.57 0.28
C MET A 27 -0.89 -4.06 0.44
N CYS A 28 -0.57 -3.49 1.62
CA CYS A 28 -0.75 -2.06 1.90
C CYS A 28 0.41 -1.16 1.45
N GLY A 29 1.53 -1.72 0.99
CA GLY A 29 2.68 -0.95 0.49
C GLY A 29 3.60 -0.33 1.56
N PHE A 30 3.20 -0.32 2.83
CA PHE A 30 3.95 0.37 3.90
C PHE A 30 4.96 -0.47 4.67
N SER A 31 5.03 -1.78 4.43
CA SER A 31 5.89 -2.64 5.25
C SER A 31 7.37 -2.34 5.07
N ASN A 32 8.11 -2.28 6.19
CA ASN A 32 9.57 -2.20 6.17
C ASN A 32 10.22 -3.54 5.79
N LYS A 33 9.44 -4.63 5.81
CA LYS A 33 9.88 -5.99 5.44
C LYS A 33 9.19 -6.45 4.16
N TYR A 34 8.81 -5.52 3.29
CA TYR A 34 8.12 -5.83 2.04
C TYR A 34 8.86 -6.93 1.26
N PRO A 35 8.17 -7.99 0.77
CA PRO A 35 6.73 -8.14 0.64
C PRO A 35 6.01 -8.76 1.86
N ILE A 36 6.68 -8.98 2.98
CA ILE A 36 6.07 -9.59 4.18
C ILE A 36 5.38 -8.53 5.04
N CYS A 37 4.24 -8.86 5.63
CA CYS A 37 3.55 -7.96 6.55
C CYS A 37 4.26 -7.87 7.90
N ASP A 38 4.54 -6.63 8.33
CA ASP A 38 5.12 -6.29 9.63
C ASP A 38 4.14 -5.54 10.56
N GLY A 39 2.86 -5.44 10.18
CA GLY A 39 1.80 -4.81 10.98
C GLY A 39 1.59 -3.32 10.74
N LYS A 40 2.42 -2.65 9.94
CA LYS A 40 2.27 -1.21 9.63
C LYS A 40 0.93 -0.83 9.02
N HIS A 41 0.24 -1.75 8.35
CA HIS A 41 -1.09 -1.55 7.79
C HIS A 41 -2.12 -1.00 8.81
N ARG A 42 -1.91 -1.22 10.12
CA ARG A 42 -2.78 -0.73 11.18
C ARG A 42 -2.72 0.79 11.37
N VAL A 43 -1.59 1.41 11.04
CA VAL A 43 -1.38 2.86 11.21
C VAL A 43 -2.13 3.65 10.12
N PHE A 44 -2.19 3.10 8.92
CA PHE A 44 -2.70 3.80 7.72
C PHE A 44 -4.15 3.42 7.35
N VAL A 45 -4.80 2.56 8.15
CA VAL A 45 -6.14 2.02 7.81
C VAL A 45 -7.23 3.10 7.70
N ALA A 46 -7.06 4.21 8.43
CA ALA A 46 -8.02 5.31 8.52
C ALA A 46 -7.86 6.35 7.40
N GLU A 47 -6.99 6.12 6.42
CA GLU A 47 -6.75 7.08 5.35
C GLU A 47 -7.87 7.07 4.30
N PRO A 48 -8.25 8.25 3.79
CA PRO A 48 -9.35 8.40 2.84
C PRO A 48 -8.98 7.83 1.46
N ASP A 49 -9.94 7.19 0.80
CA ASP A 49 -9.73 6.53 -0.50
C ASP A 49 -9.65 7.51 -1.69
N GLU A 50 -10.12 8.74 -1.50
CA GLU A 50 -10.23 9.75 -2.56
C GLU A 50 -8.95 10.57 -2.76
N LYS A 51 -7.97 10.42 -1.87
CA LYS A 51 -6.74 11.21 -1.88
C LYS A 51 -5.53 10.36 -2.22
N ILE A 52 -4.61 10.94 -2.99
CA ILE A 52 -3.31 10.34 -3.26
C ILE A 52 -2.31 10.94 -2.27
N LEU A 53 -1.84 10.10 -1.36
CA LEU A 53 -0.86 10.46 -0.34
C LEU A 53 0.51 9.89 -0.72
N ALA A 54 1.53 10.74 -0.73
CA ALA A 54 2.92 10.34 -0.73
C ALA A 54 3.53 10.53 0.66
N TYR A 55 4.58 9.78 0.93
CA TYR A 55 5.33 9.85 2.18
C TYR A 55 6.76 10.17 1.83
N ASP A 56 7.33 11.16 2.51
CA ASP A 56 8.74 11.48 2.37
C ASP A 56 9.62 10.47 3.16
N GLN A 57 10.93 10.73 3.18
CA GLN A 57 11.90 9.89 3.89
C GLN A 57 11.75 9.94 5.42
N GLU A 58 11.03 10.94 5.95
CA GLU A 58 10.79 11.15 7.37
C GLU A 58 9.38 10.67 7.80
N ALA A 59 8.65 10.03 6.88
CA ALA A 59 7.28 9.57 7.05
C ALA A 59 6.23 10.68 7.23
N ASN A 60 6.53 11.91 6.81
CA ASN A 60 5.53 12.96 6.73
C ASN A 60 4.60 12.71 5.53
N LYS A 61 3.31 13.02 5.72
CA LYS A 61 2.28 12.88 4.68
C LYS A 61 2.31 14.10 3.76
N ILE A 62 2.37 13.85 2.46
CA ILE A 62 2.28 14.85 1.40
C ILE A 62 1.07 14.49 0.53
N GLU A 63 0.07 15.37 0.48
CA GLU A 63 -1.07 15.20 -0.42
C GLU A 63 -0.66 15.62 -1.84
N ILE A 64 -0.82 14.71 -2.80
CA ILE A 64 -0.53 14.97 -4.21
C ILE A 64 -1.85 15.22 -4.95
N GLN A 65 -1.95 16.39 -5.56
CA GLN A 65 -3.03 16.70 -6.49
C GLN A 65 -2.68 16.11 -7.86
N ILE A 66 -3.36 15.04 -8.26
CA ILE A 66 -3.25 14.46 -9.60
C ILE A 66 -4.55 14.78 -10.36
N PRO A 67 -4.48 15.35 -11.58
CA PRO A 67 -5.66 15.55 -12.41
C PRO A 67 -6.47 14.27 -12.57
N GLU A 68 -7.79 14.37 -12.47
CA GLU A 68 -8.70 13.22 -12.45
C GLU A 68 -8.53 12.31 -13.68
N GLU A 69 -8.26 12.90 -14.86
CA GLU A 69 -8.00 12.16 -16.09
C GLU A 69 -6.78 11.22 -15.99
N ILE A 70 -5.75 11.63 -15.23
CA ILE A 70 -4.55 10.83 -14.99
C ILE A 70 -4.82 9.84 -13.86
N ALA A 71 -5.44 10.28 -12.77
CA ALA A 71 -5.74 9.45 -11.60
C ALA A 71 -6.55 8.20 -11.99
N ASN A 72 -7.54 8.35 -12.87
CA ASN A 72 -8.37 7.25 -13.36
C ASN A 72 -7.61 6.25 -14.26
N LYS A 73 -6.50 6.67 -14.86
CA LYS A 73 -5.64 5.82 -15.70
C LYS A 73 -4.53 5.12 -14.90
N LEU A 74 -4.32 5.47 -13.63
CA LEU A 74 -3.31 4.82 -12.80
C LEU A 74 -3.65 3.35 -12.58
N ARG A 75 -2.62 2.49 -12.63
CA ARG A 75 -2.77 1.07 -12.32
C ARG A 75 -3.11 0.91 -10.84
N LYS A 76 -4.22 0.24 -10.57
CA LYS A 76 -4.68 -0.16 -9.23
C LYS A 76 -4.25 -1.60 -8.95
N VAL A 77 -3.67 -1.86 -7.78
CA VAL A 77 -3.21 -3.19 -7.34
C VAL A 77 -3.73 -3.55 -5.96
#